data_AF-B3T1L5-F1
#
_entry.id   AF-B3T1L5-F1
#
_cell.length_a   1.000
_cell.length_b   1.000
_cell.length_c   1.000
_cell.angle_alpha   90.00
_cell.angle_beta   90.00
_cell.angle_gamma   90.00
#
_symmetry.space_group_name_H-M   'P 1'
#
loop_
_entity.id
_entity.type
_entity.pdbx_description
1 polymer ?
#
loop_
_entity_poly.entity_id
_entity_poly.type
_entity_poly.pdbx_seq_one_letter_code
_entity_poly.pdbx_strand_id
1 'polypeptide(L)' 'MERQSLVNIILPNSLGVRSVRVTKGDMAGVDLLIGMDVIGKGDFAVTNLNEITKLSFRFPSAAHIDFVE' A
#
# COMPACT_ATOMS: atom_id res chain seq x y z
N MET A 1 25.72 3.03 -6.37
CA MET A 1 25.04 3.75 -5.27
C MET A 1 23.57 3.86 -5.65
N GLU A 2 22.68 3.17 -4.95
CA GLU A 2 21.24 3.29 -5.20
C GLU A 2 20.77 4.70 -4.80
N ARG A 3 20.06 5.37 -5.69
CA ARG A 3 19.64 6.76 -5.48
C ARG A 3 18.33 6.77 -4.70
N GLN A 4 18.43 6.85 -3.38
CA GLN A 4 17.26 7.05 -2.52
C GLN A 4 16.67 8.45 -2.72
N SER A 5 15.35 8.57 -2.60
CA SER A 5 14.64 9.85 -2.71
C SER A 5 13.45 9.87 -1.76
N LEU A 6 13.00 11.08 -1.38
CA LEU A 6 11.76 11.25 -0.63
C LEU A 6 10.65 11.61 -1.61
N VAL A 7 9.52 10.92 -1.49
CA VAL A 7 8.33 11.17 -2.31
C VAL A 7 7.09 11.31 -1.44
N ASN A 8 6.07 11.98 -1.96
CA ASN A 8 4.74 11.98 -1.39
C ASN A 8 3.87 11.03 -2.22
N ILE A 9 3.13 10.13 -1.56
CA ILE A 9 2.24 9.17 -2.18
C ILE A 9 0.81 9.59 -1.86
N ILE A 10 -0.07 9.64 -2.86
CA ILE A 10 -1.50 9.88 -2.68
C ILE A 10 -2.24 8.64 -3.17
N LEU A 11 -2.99 7.99 -2.28
CA LEU A 11 -3.85 6.86 -2.63
C LEU A 11 -5.21 7.36 -3.18
N PRO A 12 -5.96 6.55 -3.94
CA PRO A 12 -7.24 6.96 -4.55
C PRO A 12 -8.28 7.49 -3.56
N ASN A 13 -8.23 7.05 -2.29
CA ASN A 13 -9.08 7.57 -1.22
C ASN A 13 -8.61 8.93 -0.66
N SER A 14 -7.75 9.64 -1.38
CA SER A 14 -7.12 10.90 -0.96
C SER A 14 -6.22 10.81 0.28
N LEU A 15 -5.81 9.60 0.70
CA LEU A 15 -4.82 9.46 1.75
C LEU A 15 -3.44 9.87 1.22
N GLY A 16 -2.90 10.96 1.77
CA GLY A 16 -1.53 11.41 1.52
C GLY A 16 -0.54 10.84 2.54
N VAL A 17 0.41 10.04 2.08
CA VAL A 17 1.57 9.59 2.88
C VAL A 17 2.77 10.42 2.46
N ARG A 18 3.25 11.27 3.37
CA ARG A 18 4.30 12.26 3.08
C ARG A 18 5.69 11.72 3.39
N SER A 19 6.67 12.19 2.62
CA SER A 19 8.10 11.96 2.88
C SER A 19 8.49 10.48 3.00
N VAL A 20 7.95 9.64 2.12
CA VAL A 20 8.29 8.22 2.04
C VAL A 20 9.65 8.08 1.36
N ARG A 21 10.57 7.36 2.01
CA ARG A 21 11.88 7.02 1.45
C ARG A 21 11.72 5.89 0.46
N VAL A 22 12.08 6.15 -0.79
CA VAL A 22 12.00 5.16 -1.87
C VAL A 22 13.37 4.90 -2.49
N THR A 23 13.53 3.69 -3.00
CA THR A 23 14.66 3.30 -3.84
C THR A 23 14.19 3.25 -5.29
N LYS A 24 14.95 3.87 -6.20
CA LYS A 24 14.69 3.75 -7.63
C LYS A 24 15.13 2.38 -8.12
N GLY A 25 14.25 1.67 -8.83
CA GLY A 25 14.54 0.40 -9.46
C GLY A 25 13.81 0.29 -10.80
N ASP A 26 14.32 -0.56 -11.68
CA ASP A 26 13.62 -0.96 -12.89
C ASP A 26 12.62 -2.06 -12.51
N MET A 27 11.33 -1.80 -12.68
CA MET A 27 10.25 -2.69 -12.26
C MET A 27 9.41 -3.07 -13.47
N ALA A 28 9.25 -4.38 -13.70
CA ALA A 28 8.47 -4.87 -14.83
C ALA A 28 6.96 -4.70 -14.57
N GLY A 29 6.34 -3.79 -15.31
CA GLY A 29 4.87 -3.65 -15.36
C GLY A 29 4.22 -2.99 -14.15
N VAL A 30 5.00 -2.35 -13.27
CA VAL A 30 4.48 -1.59 -12.12
C VAL A 30 5.27 -0.29 -11.93
N ASP A 31 4.58 0.78 -11.57
CA ASP A 31 5.22 2.09 -11.35
C ASP A 31 5.73 2.26 -9.92
N LEU A 32 5.13 1.56 -8.95
CA LEU A 32 5.43 1.70 -7.53
C LEU A 32 5.13 0.40 -6.77
N LEU A 33 6.12 -0.07 -6.01
CA LEU A 33 5.94 -1.10 -4.99
C LEU A 33 5.82 -0.43 -3.62
N ILE A 34 4.66 -0.55 -2.97
CA ILE A 34 4.44 -0.03 -1.62
C ILE A 34 4.55 -1.17 -0.59
N GLY A 35 5.31 -0.94 0.47
CA GLY A 35 5.54 -1.90 1.53
C GLY A 35 4.66 -1.66 2.76
N MET A 36 4.97 -2.40 3.82
CA MET A 36 4.28 -2.33 5.12
C MET A 36 4.37 -0.96 5.80
N ASP A 37 5.37 -0.16 5.46
CA ASP A 37 5.53 1.22 5.92
C ASP A 37 4.37 2.12 5.46
N VAL A 38 3.74 1.80 4.32
CA VAL A 38 2.55 2.45 3.78
C VAL A 38 1.29 1.65 4.10
N ILE A 39 1.23 0.37 3.72
CA ILE A 39 -0.01 -0.42 3.85
C ILE A 39 -0.37 -0.77 5.31
N GLY A 40 0.58 -0.67 6.24
CA GLY A 40 0.35 -0.83 7.68
C GLY A 40 -0.17 0.44 8.38
N LYS A 41 -0.41 1.54 7.66
CA LYS A 41 -0.99 2.78 8.24
C LYS A 41 -2.50 2.67 8.49
N GLY A 42 -3.16 1.64 7.98
CA GLY A 42 -4.59 1.41 8.11
C GLY A 42 -4.91 -0.08 7.99
N ASP A 43 -6.16 -0.39 7.63
CA ASP A 43 -6.59 -1.77 7.44
C ASP A 43 -6.45 -2.13 5.97
N PHE A 44 -5.59 -3.11 5.66
CA PHE A 44 -5.40 -3.63 4.30
C PHE A 44 -5.87 -5.07 4.24
N ALA A 45 -6.76 -5.36 3.29
CA ALA A 45 -7.30 -6.71 3.07
C ALA A 45 -7.16 -7.11 1.60
N VAL A 46 -6.67 -8.32 1.38
CA VAL A 46 -6.71 -9.00 0.09
C VAL A 46 -7.82 -10.03 0.15
N THR A 47 -8.84 -9.86 -0.68
CA THR A 47 -9.94 -10.82 -0.80
C THR A 47 -9.95 -11.40 -2.20
N ASN A 48 -10.29 -12.68 -2.32
CA ASN A 48 -10.54 -13.32 -3.61
C ASN A 48 -11.97 -13.88 -3.60
N LEU A 49 -12.79 -13.43 -4.54
CA LEU A 49 -14.16 -13.92 -4.73
C LEU A 49 -14.34 -14.20 -6.21
N ASN A 50 -14.74 -15.44 -6.54
CA ASN A 50 -14.92 -15.88 -7.93
C ASN A 50 -13.67 -15.62 -8.79
N GLU A 51 -12.50 -15.94 -8.26
CA GLU A 51 -11.20 -15.73 -8.92
C GLU A 51 -10.82 -14.26 -9.15
N ILE A 52 -11.65 -13.31 -8.70
CA ILE A 52 -11.37 -11.88 -8.78
C ILE A 52 -10.68 -11.44 -7.49
N THR A 53 -9.41 -11.05 -7.62
CA THR A 53 -8.65 -10.43 -6.52
C THR A 53 -9.08 -8.99 -6.33
N LYS A 54 -9.46 -8.65 -5.11
CA LYS A 54 -9.77 -7.29 -4.69
C LYS A 54 -8.88 -6.88 -3.53
N LEU A 55 -8.21 -5.75 -3.71
CA LEU A 55 -7.43 -5.08 -2.68
C LEU A 55 -8.29 -3.98 -2.06
N SER A 56 -8.52 -4.06 -0.76
CA SER A 56 -9.27 -3.05 0.00
C SER A 56 -8.35 -2.39 1.01
N PHE A 57 -8.42 -1.07 1.10
CA PHE A 57 -7.64 -0.30 2.04
C PHE A 57 -8.51 0.74 2.72
N ARG A 58 -8.47 0.76 4.06
CA ARG A 58 -9.23 1.70 4.89
C ARG A 58 -8.27 2.50 5.76
N PHE A 59 -8.52 3.80 5.84
CA PHE A 59 -7.83 4.71 6.76
C PHE A 59 -8.84 5.71 7.37
N PRO A 60 -8.77 6.01 8.68
CA PRO A 60 -7.94 5.35 9.68
C PRO A 60 -8.33 3.88 9.89
N SER A 61 -7.50 3.10 10.59
CA SER A 61 -7.89 1.77 11.05
C SER A 61 -9.14 1.88 11.93
N ALA A 62 -10.09 0.95 11.77
CA ALA A 62 -11.33 0.96 12.55
C ALA A 62 -11.57 -0.33 13.35
N ALA A 63 -10.96 -1.45 12.96
CA ALA A 63 -11.10 -2.73 13.65
C ALA A 63 -9.98 -3.70 13.22
N HIS A 64 -9.69 -4.68 14.07
CA HIS A 64 -8.93 -5.86 13.66
C HIS A 64 -9.78 -6.67 12.67
N ILE A 65 -9.16 -7.03 11.55
CA ILE A 65 -9.77 -7.91 10.55
C ILE A 65 -8.99 -9.22 10.63
N ASP A 66 -9.62 -10.23 11.20
CA ASP A 66 -9.18 -11.62 11.15
C ASP A 66 -10.29 -12.45 10.48
N PHE A 67 -9.93 -13.23 9.47
CA PHE A 67 -10.87 -14.05 8.70
C PHE A 67 -10.89 -15.52 9.14
N VAL A 68 -10.01 -15.93 10.06
CA VAL A 68 -9.86 -17.32 10.51
C VAL A 68 -9.92 -17.50 12.03
N GLU A 69 -9.98 -16.41 12.80
CA GLU A 69 -10.34 -16.42 14.23
C GLU A 69 -11.82 -16.73 14.51
#